data_AF-A0A6B2URC2-F1
#
_entry.id   AF-A0A6B2URC2-F1
#
_cell.length_a   1.000
_cell.length_b   1.000
_cell.length_c   1.000
_cell.angle_alpha   90.00
_cell.angle_beta   90.00
_cell.angle_gamma   90.00
#
_symmetry.space_group_name_H-M   'P 1'
#
loop_
_entity.id
_entity.type
_entity.pdbx_description
1 polymer ?
#
loop_
_entity_poly.entity_id
_entity_poly.type
_entity_poly.pdbx_seq_one_letter_code
_entity_poly.pdbx_strand_id
1 'polypeptide(L)'
;MARIHITSTEDAVAVIAAYSTRAIAQGDHPGHDLTTVGTHLTSDLVFNAIRDAYERHIAKGATPKDAIIRVGQALIAAYCTRANIPATR
;
A
#
# COMPACT_ATOMS: atom_id res chain seq x y z
N MET A 1 -8.05 8.57 16.45
CA MET A 1 -7.77 8.29 15.02
C MET A 1 -7.15 9.53 14.41
N ALA A 2 -5.96 9.43 13.82
CA ALA A 2 -5.35 10.57 13.12
C ALA A 2 -6.14 10.87 11.84
N ARG A 3 -6.47 12.14 11.59
CA ARG A 3 -7.11 12.57 10.35
C ARG A 3 -6.02 12.70 9.29
N ILE A 4 -6.11 11.90 8.23
CA ILE A 4 -5.21 12.01 7.08
C ILE A 4 -5.80 13.03 6.11
N HIS A 5 -5.00 14.02 5.74
CA HIS A 5 -5.33 14.98 4.70
C HIS A 5 -4.46 14.67 3.48
N ILE A 6 -5.11 14.32 2.37
CA ILE A 6 -4.45 14.01 1.09
C ILE A 6 -4.60 15.22 0.19
N THR A 7 -3.50 15.89 -0.08
CA THR A 7 -3.46 17.11 -0.92
C THR A 7 -2.72 16.88 -2.23
N SER A 8 -1.91 15.83 -2.29
CA SER A 8 -1.09 15.46 -3.45
C SER A 8 -1.09 13.96 -3.69
N THR A 9 -0.60 13.55 -4.86
CA THR A 9 -0.32 12.14 -5.15
C THR A 9 0.72 11.56 -4.19
N GLU A 10 1.75 12.32 -3.82
CA GLU A 10 2.80 11.83 -2.91
C GLU A 10 2.27 11.56 -1.49
N ASP A 11 1.30 12.37 -1.02
CA ASP A 11 0.61 12.08 0.23
C ASP A 11 -0.10 10.73 0.15
N ALA A 12 -0.77 10.46 -0.98
CA ALA A 12 -1.46 9.20 -1.19
C ALA A 12 -0.48 8.01 -1.26
N VAL A 13 0.65 8.17 -1.95
CA VAL A 13 1.71 7.14 -2.05
C VAL A 13 2.21 6.75 -0.67
N ALA A 14 2.59 7.73 0.16
CA ALA A 14 3.10 7.49 1.50
C ALA A 14 2.04 6.81 2.40
N VAL A 15 0.78 7.23 2.29
CA VAL A 15 -0.33 6.67 3.09
C VAL A 15 -0.64 5.23 2.67
N ILE A 16 -0.70 4.95 1.37
CA ILE A 16 -0.92 3.60 0.84
C ILE A 16 0.19 2.68 1.34
N ALA A 17 1.46 3.07 1.17
CA ALA A 17 2.59 2.26 1.62
C ALA A 17 2.54 2.00 3.14
N ALA A 18 2.35 3.04 3.95
CA ALA A 18 2.31 2.89 5.41
C ALA A 18 1.15 1.99 5.89
N TYR A 19 -0.03 2.11 5.29
CA TYR A 19 -1.19 1.28 5.63
C TYR A 19 -1.02 -0.16 5.18
N SER A 20 -0.52 -0.39 3.96
CA SER A 20 -0.21 -1.74 3.48
C SER A 20 0.88 -2.40 4.31
N THR A 21 1.95 -1.69 4.69
CA THR A 21 3.00 -2.21 5.59
C THR A 21 2.41 -2.67 6.91
N ARG A 22 1.58 -1.84 7.55
CA ARG A 22 0.94 -2.19 8.81
C ARG A 22 0.04 -3.41 8.67
N ALA A 23 -0.79 -3.46 7.62
CA ALA A 23 -1.70 -4.57 7.38
C ALA A 23 -0.97 -5.91 7.18
N ILE A 24 0.11 -5.91 6.38
CA ILE A 24 0.92 -7.12 6.15
C ILE A 24 1.63 -7.56 7.44
N ALA A 25 2.28 -6.62 8.14
CA ALA A 25 3.03 -6.94 9.36
C ALA A 25 2.12 -7.45 10.49
N GLN A 26 0.87 -7.00 10.55
CA GLN A 26 -0.15 -7.52 11.48
C GLN A 26 -0.53 -8.98 11.20
N GLY A 27 -0.24 -9.51 10.01
CA GLY A 27 -0.39 -10.94 9.70
C GLY A 27 0.57 -11.84 10.48
N ASP A 28 1.63 -11.27 11.08
CA ASP A 28 2.61 -11.97 11.94
C ASP A 28 3.24 -13.20 11.25
N HIS A 29 3.54 -13.06 9.95
CA HIS A 29 4.26 -14.09 9.20
C HIS A 29 5.77 -14.01 9.48
N PRO A 30 6.48 -15.14 9.70
CA PRO A 30 7.91 -15.13 9.96
C PRO A 30 8.71 -14.37 8.89
N GLY A 31 9.53 -13.40 9.32
CA GLY A 31 10.35 -12.58 8.41
C GLY A 31 9.60 -11.42 7.72
N HIS A 32 8.34 -11.17 8.06
CA HIS A 32 7.52 -10.10 7.48
C HIS A 32 7.08 -9.08 8.53
N ASP A 33 8.02 -8.63 9.37
CA ASP A 33 7.76 -7.59 10.36
C ASP A 33 7.64 -6.18 9.72
N LEU A 34 7.26 -5.20 10.54
CA LEU A 34 7.08 -3.81 10.15
C LEU A 34 8.29 -3.22 9.42
N THR A 35 9.50 -3.54 9.87
CA THR A 35 10.75 -2.99 9.32
C THR A 35 11.06 -3.62 7.96
N THR A 36 10.94 -4.94 7.87
CA THR A 36 11.24 -5.72 6.66
C THR A 36 10.24 -5.40 5.55
N VAL A 37 8.95 -5.41 5.87
CA VAL A 37 7.89 -5.04 4.92
C VAL A 37 8.00 -3.55 4.56
N GLY A 38 8.26 -2.69 5.54
CA GLY A 38 8.40 -1.25 5.33
C GLY A 38 9.53 -0.91 4.36
N THR A 39 10.70 -1.53 4.52
CA THR A 39 11.84 -1.36 3.60
C THR A 39 11.48 -1.74 2.16
N HIS A 40 10.71 -2.81 1.97
CA HIS A 40 10.28 -3.21 0.64
C HIS A 40 9.25 -2.24 0.05
N LEU A 41 8.21 -1.90 0.81
CA LEU A 41 7.11 -1.06 0.32
C LEU A 41 7.47 0.42 0.17
N THR A 42 8.59 0.85 0.74
CA THR A 42 9.14 2.20 0.56
C THR A 42 10.24 2.30 -0.48
N SER A 43 10.54 1.21 -1.20
CA SER A 43 11.46 1.27 -2.33
C SER A 43 10.91 2.14 -3.46
N ASP A 44 11.79 2.84 -4.19
CA ASP A 44 11.43 3.70 -5.31
C ASP A 44 10.56 2.98 -6.35
N LEU A 45 10.87 1.71 -6.62
CA LEU A 45 10.10 0.90 -7.55
C LEU A 45 8.64 0.75 -7.10
N VAL A 46 8.42 0.46 -5.82
CA VAL A 46 7.07 0.29 -5.26
C VAL A 46 6.36 1.63 -5.18
N PHE A 47 7.05 2.70 -4.77
CA PHE A 47 6.49 4.06 -4.74
C PHE A 47 6.03 4.51 -6.13
N ASN A 48 6.84 4.28 -7.17
CA ASN A 48 6.47 4.59 -8.55
C ASN A 48 5.25 3.77 -8.99
N ALA A 49 5.21 2.48 -8.66
CA ALA A 49 4.06 1.64 -8.99
C ALA A 49 2.76 2.08 -8.28
N ILE A 50 2.86 2.49 -7.01
CA ILE A 50 1.73 3.05 -6.25
C ILE A 50 1.25 4.36 -6.88
N ARG A 51 2.19 5.26 -7.23
CA ARG A 51 1.90 6.53 -7.89
C ARG A 51 1.11 6.31 -9.17
N ASP A 52 1.64 5.51 -10.08
CA ASP A 52 1.00 5.24 -11.36
C ASP A 52 -0.38 4.60 -11.19
N ALA A 53 -0.53 3.69 -10.22
CA ALA A 53 -1.82 3.05 -9.95
C ALA A 53 -2.85 4.03 -9.39
N TYR A 54 -2.44 4.88 -8.44
CA TYR A 54 -3.30 5.90 -7.85
C TYR A 54 -3.76 6.90 -8.90
N GLU A 55 -2.84 7.46 -9.70
CA GLU A 55 -3.16 8.42 -10.75
C GLU A 55 -4.09 7.82 -11.80
N ARG A 56 -3.89 6.55 -12.20
CA ARG A 56 -4.83 5.85 -13.09
C ARG A 56 -6.24 5.76 -12.51
N HIS A 57 -6.40 5.58 -11.20
CA HIS A 57 -7.72 5.55 -10.57
C HIS A 57 -8.35 6.95 -10.52
N ILE A 58 -7.58 7.98 -10.18
CA ILE A 58 -8.06 9.37 -10.17
C ILE A 58 -8.48 9.81 -11.58
N ALA A 59 -7.68 9.51 -12.61
CA ALA A 59 -8.01 9.82 -14.00
C ALA A 59 -9.30 9.13 -14.49
N LYS A 60 -9.67 8.00 -13.87
CA LYS A 60 -10.94 7.28 -14.13
C LYS A 60 -12.12 7.81 -13.29
N GLY A 61 -11.92 8.88 -12.52
CA GLY A 61 -12.95 9.51 -11.70
C GLY A 61 -13.16 8.89 -10.32
N ALA A 62 -12.24 8.05 -9.84
CA ALA A 62 -12.31 7.56 -8.46
C ALA A 62 -12.06 8.70 -7.46
N THR A 63 -12.69 8.64 -6.29
CA THR A 63 -12.33 9.54 -5.19
C THR A 63 -10.94 9.19 -4.64
N PRO A 64 -10.21 10.13 -4.01
CA PRO A 64 -8.94 9.83 -3.35
C PRO A 64 -9.04 8.66 -2.36
N LYS A 65 -10.13 8.60 -1.60
CA LYS A 65 -10.38 7.51 -0.64
C LYS A 65 -10.51 6.16 -1.35
N ASP A 66 -11.31 6.08 -2.41
CA ASP A 66 -11.52 4.82 -3.15
C ASP A 66 -10.24 4.37 -3.85
N ALA A 67 -9.48 5.31 -4.40
CA ALA A 67 -8.19 5.02 -5.02
C ALA A 67 -7.19 4.46 -4.00
N ILE A 68 -7.06 5.07 -2.81
CA ILE A 68 -6.19 4.57 -1.73
C ILE A 68 -6.59 3.15 -1.33
N ILE A 69 -7.89 2.88 -1.13
CA ILE A 69 -8.37 1.55 -0.73
C ILE A 69 -8.04 0.51 -1.81
N ARG A 70 -8.36 0.80 -3.08
CA ARG A 70 -8.16 -0.14 -4.19
C ARG A 70 -6.68 -0.44 -4.42
N VAL A 71 -5.83 0.59 -4.43
CA VAL A 71 -4.38 0.43 -4.62
C VAL A 71 -3.77 -0.31 -3.43
N GLY A 72 -4.15 0.05 -2.20
CA GLY A 72 -3.67 -0.63 -1.00
C GLY A 72 -4.03 -2.12 -0.96
N GLN A 73 -5.26 -2.49 -1.31
CA GLN A 73 -5.69 -3.89 -1.41
C GLN A 73 -4.89 -4.66 -2.47
N ALA A 74 -4.71 -4.07 -3.66
CA ALA A 74 -3.93 -4.69 -4.72
C ALA A 74 -2.45 -4.86 -4.33
N LEU A 75 -1.87 -3.87 -3.64
CA LEU A 75 -0.49 -3.91 -3.16
C LEU A 75 -0.30 -5.02 -2.13
N ILE A 76 -1.19 -5.14 -1.14
CA ILE A 76 -1.16 -6.20 -0.14
C ILE A 76 -1.23 -7.57 -0.81
N ALA A 77 -2.20 -7.76 -1.72
CA ALA A 77 -2.36 -9.03 -2.44
C ALA A 77 -1.09 -9.38 -3.23
N ALA A 78 -0.54 -8.42 -3.98
CA ALA A 78 0.67 -8.62 -4.77
C ALA A 78 1.89 -8.98 -3.91
N TYR A 79 2.07 -8.29 -2.78
CA TYR A 79 3.13 -8.62 -1.83
C TYR A 79 2.95 -10.04 -1.29
N CYS A 80 1.75 -10.37 -0.82
CA CYS A 80 1.47 -11.67 -0.22
C CYS A 80 1.69 -12.82 -1.20
N THR A 81 1.21 -12.68 -2.44
CA THR A 81 1.44 -13.66 -3.51
C THR A 81 2.93 -13.85 -3.78
N ARG A 82 3.70 -12.76 -3.90
CA ARG A 82 5.15 -12.83 -4.18
C ARG A 82 5.95 -13.43 -3.02
N ALA A 83 5.55 -13.14 -1.79
CA ALA A 83 6.16 -13.68 -0.59
C ALA A 83 5.69 -15.09 -0.24
N ASN A 84 4.76 -15.67 -1.01
CA ASN A 84 4.12 -16.96 -0.73
C ASN A 84 3.52 -17.04 0.69
N ILE A 85 2.98 -15.92 1.17
CA ILE A 85 2.25 -15.85 2.44
C ILE A 85 0.74 -15.95 2.16
N PRO A 86 -0.01 -16.73 2.97
CA PRO A 86 -1.46 -16.78 2.83
C PRO A 86 -2.05 -15.39 3.07
N ALA A 87 -2.86 -14.89 2.14
CA ALA A 87 -3.47 -13.55 2.26
C ALA A 87 -4.51 -13.42 3.40
N THR A 88 -4.77 -14.50 4.12
CA THR A 88 -5.72 -14.61 5.23
C THR A 88 -5.18 -15.60 6.25
N ARG A 89 -5.34 -15.27 7.54
CA ARG A 89 -5.31 -16.23 8.63
C ARG A 89 -6.72 -16.42 9.17
#